data_AF-A0AA88D8A7-F1
#
_entry.id   AF-A0AA88D8A7-F1
#
_cell.length_a   1.000
_cell.length_b   1.000
_cell.length_c   1.000
_cell.angle_alpha   90.00
_cell.angle_beta   90.00
_cell.angle_gamma   90.00
#
_symmetry.space_group_name_H-M   'P 1'
#
loop_
_entity.id
_entity.type
_entity.pdbx_description
1 polymer ?
#
loop_
_entity_poly.entity_id
_entity_poly.type
_entity_poly.pdbx_seq_one_letter_code
_entity_poly.pdbx_strand_id
1 'polypeptide(L)'
;MESMNDGCGIGVPASTLEEPEVVALVDPHLREGVALILSRWDGLQMAVQNQWGGHDSLQKSHQLADDILSWFSQSKGYVLIEV
;
A
#
# COMPACT_ATOMS: atom_id res chain seq x y z
N MET A 1 0.98 52.70 -38.80
CA MET A 1 0.66 52.50 -37.37
C MET A 1 0.79 51.01 -37.14
N GLU A 2 2.02 50.57 -36.95
CA GLU A 2 2.36 49.14 -36.84
C GLU A 2 3.34 49.04 -35.69
N SER A 3 2.81 48.54 -34.59
CA SER A 3 3.52 48.30 -33.34
C SER A 3 3.21 46.86 -32.93
N MET A 4 4.04 46.36 -32.04
CA MET A 4 4.00 45.04 -31.38
C MET A 4 4.73 43.93 -32.13
N ASN A 5 6.06 44.00 -32.01
CA ASN A 5 6.87 42.86 -31.57
C ASN A 5 6.26 42.27 -30.29
N ASP A 6 5.95 40.97 -30.29
CA ASP A 6 6.02 40.14 -29.09
C ASP A 6 6.16 38.66 -29.48
N GLY A 7 7.22 38.03 -28.97
CA GLY A 7 7.14 36.68 -28.43
C GLY A 7 7.33 35.51 -29.40
N CYS A 8 8.58 35.12 -29.60
CA CYS A 8 8.94 33.73 -29.89
C CYS A 8 8.52 32.84 -28.71
N GLY A 9 7.34 32.22 -28.80
CA GLY A 9 6.90 31.16 -27.92
C GLY A 9 7.22 29.81 -28.55
N ILE A 10 8.40 29.26 -28.24
CA ILE A 10 8.69 27.85 -28.48
C ILE A 10 7.73 27.04 -27.62
N GLY A 11 6.67 26.53 -28.23
CA GLY A 11 5.85 25.48 -27.65
C GLY A 11 6.67 24.21 -27.57
N VAL A 12 7.42 24.05 -26.48
CA VAL A 12 7.96 22.74 -26.09
C VAL A 12 6.75 21.89 -25.70
N PRO A 13 6.47 20.75 -26.36
CA PRO A 13 5.54 19.80 -25.79
C PRO A 13 6.18 19.29 -24.51
N ALA A 14 5.57 19.59 -23.36
CA ALA A 14 5.99 19.07 -22.08
C ALA A 14 5.87 17.55 -22.11
N SER A 15 6.99 16.91 -22.41
CA SER A 15 7.22 15.49 -22.25
C SER A 15 6.82 15.08 -20.84
N THR A 16 5.91 14.12 -20.79
CA THR A 16 6.00 12.91 -19.96
C THR A 16 6.94 13.06 -18.77
N LEU A 17 6.42 13.60 -17.67
CA LEU A 17 6.97 13.35 -16.36
C LEU A 17 6.01 12.40 -15.67
N GLU A 18 6.35 11.12 -15.83
CA GLU A 18 5.84 10.02 -15.04
C GLU A 18 6.21 10.33 -13.59
N GLU A 19 5.24 10.77 -12.80
CA GLU A 19 5.32 10.65 -11.36
C GLU A 19 4.63 9.31 -11.05
N PRO A 20 5.38 8.19 -10.94
CA PRO A 20 4.78 7.00 -10.39
C PRO A 20 4.51 7.32 -8.93
N GLU A 21 3.23 7.48 -8.64
CA GLU A 21 2.59 6.91 -7.47
C GLU A 21 3.37 7.02 -6.14
N VAL A 22 2.85 7.85 -5.25
CA VAL A 22 3.05 7.82 -3.79
C VAL A 22 2.62 6.49 -3.12
N VAL A 23 2.75 5.34 -3.81
CA VAL A 23 2.10 4.07 -3.48
C VAL A 23 3.11 2.93 -3.38
N ALA A 24 4.12 3.05 -2.53
CA ALA A 24 4.94 1.89 -2.17
C ALA A 24 5.69 2.10 -0.85
N LEU A 25 5.12 1.68 0.28
CA LEU A 25 5.92 1.43 1.49
C LEU A 25 5.58 0.10 2.17
N VAL A 26 4.88 -0.80 1.49
CA VAL A 26 4.77 -2.19 1.94
C VAL A 26 5.61 -3.03 1.00
N ASP A 27 6.69 -3.58 1.54
CA ASP A 27 7.56 -4.51 0.82
C ASP A 27 6.71 -5.64 0.21
N PRO A 28 6.84 -5.91 -1.10
CA PRO A 28 5.99 -6.90 -1.78
C PRO A 28 6.19 -8.32 -1.23
N HIS A 29 7.39 -8.66 -0.76
CA HIS A 29 7.67 -9.95 -0.13
C HIS A 29 7.03 -10.03 1.26
N LEU A 30 6.95 -8.93 2.00
CA LEU A 30 6.22 -8.88 3.26
C LEU A 30 4.71 -9.14 3.03
N ARG A 31 4.11 -8.49 2.03
CA ARG A 31 2.70 -8.73 1.67
C ARG A 31 2.45 -10.19 1.31
N GLU A 32 3.28 -10.75 0.44
CA GLU A 32 3.17 -12.15 0.01
C GLU A 32 3.36 -13.11 1.19
N GLY A 33 4.34 -12.85 2.06
CA GLY A 33 4.61 -13.63 3.25
C GLY A 33 3.44 -13.63 4.24
N VAL A 34 2.84 -12.47 4.51
CA VAL A 34 1.65 -12.36 5.37
C VAL A 34 0.50 -13.15 4.77
N ALA A 35 0.21 -12.97 3.48
CA ALA A 35 -0.86 -13.71 2.80
C ALA A 35 -0.62 -15.24 2.88
N LEU A 36 0.62 -15.69 2.66
CA LEU A 36 0.98 -17.09 2.73
C LEU A 36 0.79 -17.68 4.13
N ILE A 37 1.23 -16.98 5.18
CA ILE A 37 1.06 -17.44 6.57
C ILE A 37 -0.41 -17.54 6.92
N LEU A 38 -1.21 -16.51 6.61
CA LEU A 38 -2.65 -16.51 6.88
C LEU A 38 -3.38 -17.62 6.10
N SER A 39 -2.98 -17.89 4.86
CA SER A 39 -3.56 -18.98 4.05
C SER A 39 -3.30 -20.37 4.65
N ARG A 40 -2.23 -20.54 5.43
CA ARG A 40 -1.85 -21.81 6.08
C ARG A 40 -2.38 -21.93 7.50
N TRP A 41 -3.08 -20.92 8.01
CA TRP A 41 -3.62 -20.94 9.35
C TRP A 41 -4.99 -21.63 9.37
N ASP A 42 -5.01 -22.91 9.76
CA ASP A 42 -6.24 -23.74 9.77
C ASP A 42 -7.39 -23.11 10.58
N GLY A 43 -7.08 -22.50 11.73
CA GLY A 43 -8.09 -21.82 12.55
C GLY A 43 -8.78 -20.66 11.83
N LEU A 44 -8.01 -19.84 11.10
CA LEU A 44 -8.55 -18.74 10.31
C LEU A 44 -9.35 -19.26 9.12
N GLN A 45 -8.85 -20.28 8.42
CA GLN A 45 -9.58 -20.91 7.32
C GLN A 45 -10.93 -21.46 7.80
N MET A 46 -10.97 -22.15 8.94
CA MET A 46 -12.22 -22.63 9.54
C MET A 46 -13.14 -21.47 9.94
N ALA A 47 -12.61 -20.37 10.48
CA ALA A 47 -13.41 -19.20 10.84
C ALA A 47 -14.07 -18.54 9.62
N VAL A 48 -13.38 -18.49 8.48
CA VAL A 48 -13.93 -17.99 7.22
C VAL A 48 -14.97 -18.95 6.66
N GLN A 49 -14.64 -20.25 6.56
CA GLN A 49 -15.54 -21.27 6.00
C GLN A 49 -16.85 -21.39 6.79
N ASN A 50 -16.77 -21.35 8.12
CA ASN A 50 -17.93 -21.47 8.99
C ASN A 50 -18.58 -20.13 9.34
N GLN A 51 -18.12 -19.02 8.75
CA GLN A 51 -18.65 -17.69 9.01
C GLN A 51 -18.68 -17.34 10.51
N TRP A 52 -17.66 -17.75 11.28
CA TRP A 52 -17.59 -17.48 12.72
C TRP A 52 -17.54 -15.97 13.02
N GLY A 53 -17.07 -15.17 12.06
CA GLY A 53 -17.12 -13.71 12.10
C GLY A 53 -18.39 -13.09 11.52
N GLY A 54 -19.35 -13.89 11.05
CA GLY A 54 -20.49 -13.45 10.25
C GLY A 54 -20.27 -13.58 8.74
N HIS A 55 -21.22 -13.06 7.96
CA HIS A 55 -21.20 -13.12 6.49
C HIS A 55 -19.95 -12.45 5.88
N ASP A 56 -19.40 -11.46 6.57
CA ASP A 56 -18.22 -10.70 6.18
C ASP A 56 -16.90 -11.30 6.70
N SER A 57 -16.91 -12.54 7.20
CA SER A 57 -15.72 -13.25 7.71
C SER A 57 -14.55 -13.29 6.74
N LEU A 58 -14.82 -13.44 5.43
CA LEU A 58 -13.78 -13.34 4.39
C LEU A 58 -13.15 -11.94 4.34
N GLN A 59 -13.98 -10.89 4.32
CA GLN A 59 -13.51 -9.51 4.34
C GLN A 59 -12.68 -9.21 5.61
N LYS A 60 -13.11 -9.71 6.77
CA LYS A 60 -12.36 -9.62 8.03
C LYS A 60 -10.99 -10.31 7.94
N SER A 61 -10.88 -11.42 7.23
CA SER A 61 -9.59 -12.09 7.01
C SER A 61 -8.63 -11.26 6.14
N HIS A 62 -9.15 -10.54 5.14
CA HIS A 62 -8.36 -9.61 4.34
C HIS A 62 -7.95 -8.38 5.16
N GLN A 63 -8.89 -7.81 5.93
CA GLN A 63 -8.60 -6.70 6.83
C GLN A 63 -7.50 -7.05 7.83
N LEU A 64 -7.51 -8.26 8.38
CA LEU A 64 -6.43 -8.74 9.24
C LEU A 64 -5.06 -8.71 8.56
N ALA A 65 -4.98 -9.08 7.28
CA ALA A 65 -3.74 -8.99 6.52
C ALA A 65 -3.26 -7.54 6.38
N ASP A 66 -4.17 -6.62 6.04
CA ASP A 66 -3.85 -5.19 5.91
C ASP A 66 -3.45 -4.56 7.26
N ASP A 67 -4.11 -4.95 8.36
CA ASP A 67 -3.79 -4.48 9.71
C ASP A 67 -2.38 -4.92 10.13
N ILE A 68 -2.01 -6.17 9.86
CA ILE A 68 -0.66 -6.69 10.11
C ILE A 68 0.38 -5.88 9.32
N LEU A 69 0.15 -5.66 8.01
CA LEU A 69 1.05 -4.88 7.16
C LEU A 69 1.18 -3.41 7.62
N SER A 70 0.08 -2.85 8.13
CA SER A 70 0.05 -1.51 8.69
C SER A 70 0.92 -1.40 9.95
N TRP A 71 0.93 -2.41 10.83
CA TRP A 71 1.80 -2.42 12.01
C TRP A 71 3.30 -2.39 11.65
N PHE A 72 3.71 -3.11 10.61
CA PHE A 72 5.09 -3.03 10.12
C PHE A 72 5.46 -1.63 9.64
N SER A 73 4.53 -0.96 8.95
CA SER A 73 4.71 0.41 8.45
C SER A 73 4.75 1.46 9.58
N GLN A 74 4.15 1.18 10.73
CA GLN A 74 4.03 2.10 11.87
C GLN A 74 5.14 1.93 12.93
N SER A 75 5.94 0.87 12.89
CA SER A 75 6.97 0.57 13.89
C SER A 75 8.23 1.45 13.78
N LYS A 76 8.12 2.75 14.10
CA LYS A 76 9.26 3.67 14.32
C LYS A 76 9.61 3.86 15.80
N GLY A 77 9.44 2.82 16.62
CA GLY A 77 9.82 2.87 18.03
C GLY A 77 11.27 2.46 18.22
N TYR A 78 12.19 3.41 18.35
CA TYR A 78 13.53 3.13 18.83
C TYR A 78 13.45 2.49 20.21
N VAL A 79 13.87 1.24 20.34
CA VAL A 79 14.09 0.62 21.65
C VAL A 79 15.51 1.00 22.06
N LEU A 80 15.65 1.96 22.99
CA LEU A 80 16.92 2.21 23.66
C LEU A 80 17.21 0.99 24.55
N ILE A 81 18.22 0.24 24.17
CA ILE A 81 18.78 -0.83 25.00
C ILE A 81 19.81 -0.14 25.89
N GLU A 82 19.46 0.13 27.14
CA GLU A 82 20.45 0.55 28.12
C GLU A 82 21.28 -0.69 28.52
N VAL A 83 22.58 -0.61 28.28
CA VAL A 83 23.60 -1.63 28.60
C VAL A 83 24.34 -1.22 29.87
#